data_AF-A0A9P9Q3X6-F1
#
_entry.id   AF-A0A9P9Q3X6-F1
#
_cell.length_a   1.000
_cell.length_b   1.000
_cell.length_c   1.000
_cell.angle_alpha   90.00
_cell.angle_beta   90.00
_cell.angle_gamma   90.00
#
_symmetry.space_group_name_H-M   'P 1'
#
loop_
_entity.id
_entity.type
_entity.pdbx_description
1 polymer ?
#
loop_
_entity_poly.entity_id
_entity_poly.type
_entity_poly.pdbx_seq_one_letter_code
_entity_poly.pdbx_strand_id
1 'polypeptide(L)'
;MVAFLGPTIWVRARVYRASGFLGFFFCATASSSLIRFSTVFNCLHLLAFKMRFAPFIALAAPVLAQYDAKPPKPSGKPEKPGHGGKKLSPKALIKEIKLDDLLAGSQQLQTFADQNGGNRAFGGGGHNATTEWLYQTLKKTGYYDVYKQPFVELFTAATVKLTAAGEAVPAEYLTFGPSGEVTANLVKVNNLGCNTTDYPAEVSGQIALISRGVCTFAIKATNAKAAGAVGAIIYNNVPLQSLSGTLGGEGNYAPVVGLTQEAGNSLLAKIGNGTVSASLSVNAIRENRTNYNVIAESKQGDHDNVLMLGGHTDSVFAGPGINDDGSGTIGTLVTALALTKYKLKNAVRLGFWGAEEFGKLGSFYYLKSINGTLGGNATEVSKLRAYLNFDMIASPNYVLGIYDGNGDAFNFSGPAGSDTIEKDFEVFYEERGLPHVPSLFSLRSDYAAFLENGIPSGGLFTGAEVLKTEEEAQLFGGEAGKPLDGCYHQKCDDINNLAHDAYLLNTQSIANSVAKYALSWEGIPRPNATLRKRSAEKSRFMSRLDHGGHEHHGQPCGAGKNLA
;
A
#
# COMPACT_ATOMS: atom_id res chain seq x y z
N MET A 1 -45.08 7.30 -55.69
CA MET A 1 -46.39 7.65 -55.10
C MET A 1 -46.15 7.87 -53.61
N VAL A 2 -45.83 9.11 -53.19
CA VAL A 2 -46.69 10.05 -52.41
C VAL A 2 -47.11 9.42 -51.06
N ALA A 3 -46.69 9.89 -49.89
CA ALA A 3 -46.88 11.24 -49.30
C ALA A 3 -45.65 11.67 -48.44
N PHE A 4 -45.15 12.93 -48.46
CA PHE A 4 -45.64 14.20 -47.86
C PHE A 4 -45.91 14.07 -46.34
N LEU A 5 -45.27 14.81 -45.42
CA LEU A 5 -44.96 16.24 -45.34
C LEU A 5 -43.63 16.50 -44.58
N GLY A 6 -42.95 17.61 -44.92
CA GLY A 6 -41.61 18.00 -44.45
C GLY A 6 -41.56 19.15 -43.42
N PRO A 7 -40.52 20.02 -43.45
CA PRO A 7 -39.68 20.31 -42.26
C PRO A 7 -39.59 21.81 -41.89
N THR A 8 -38.85 22.17 -40.83
CA THR A 8 -38.24 23.53 -40.75
C THR A 8 -36.98 23.61 -39.88
N ILE A 9 -36.03 24.38 -40.42
CA ILE A 9 -34.68 24.72 -39.97
C ILE A 9 -34.71 26.10 -39.28
N TRP A 10 -33.85 26.35 -38.28
CA TRP A 10 -33.40 27.69 -37.84
C TRP A 10 -31.90 27.60 -37.46
N VAL A 11 -30.96 28.13 -38.26
CA VAL A 11 -30.47 29.52 -38.46
C VAL A 11 -29.44 30.02 -37.41
N ARG A 12 -28.30 30.47 -37.95
CA ARG A 12 -27.09 31.02 -37.32
C ARG A 12 -27.32 32.40 -36.68
N ALA A 13 -26.48 32.74 -35.69
CA ALA A 13 -26.09 34.12 -35.41
C ALA A 13 -24.56 34.25 -35.26
N ARG A 14 -23.95 35.07 -36.12
CA ARG A 14 -22.61 35.67 -35.98
C ARG A 14 -22.78 37.13 -36.36
N VAL A 15 -22.30 38.05 -35.53
CA VAL A 15 -22.17 39.48 -35.85
C VAL A 15 -20.72 39.88 -35.60
N TYR A 16 -20.18 40.71 -36.50
CA TYR A 16 -18.80 41.21 -36.55
C TYR A 16 -18.82 42.74 -36.71
N ARG A 17 -17.76 43.40 -36.18
CA ARG A 17 -17.22 44.75 -36.53
C ARG A 17 -18.03 45.99 -36.06
N ALA A 18 -17.48 47.17 -35.78
CA ALA A 18 -16.12 47.71 -35.57
C ALA A 18 -16.19 49.21 -35.15
N SER A 19 -15.09 49.73 -34.58
CA SER A 19 -14.53 51.12 -34.68
C SER A 19 -15.26 52.37 -34.14
N GLY A 20 -14.53 53.20 -33.35
CA GLY A 20 -14.45 54.66 -33.59
C GLY A 20 -14.65 55.64 -32.41
N PHE A 21 -13.54 56.26 -31.95
CA PHE A 21 -13.30 57.71 -31.74
C PHE A 21 -14.34 58.64 -31.05
N LEU A 22 -13.98 59.28 -29.91
CA LEU A 22 -13.71 60.72 -29.72
C LEU A 22 -13.54 61.05 -28.21
N GLY A 23 -12.58 61.91 -27.85
CA GLY A 23 -12.33 62.35 -26.47
C GLY A 23 -12.88 63.74 -26.16
N PHE A 24 -12.86 64.14 -24.87
CA PHE A 24 -12.81 65.53 -24.42
C PHE A 24 -12.20 65.67 -22.99
N PHE A 25 -11.54 66.82 -22.82
CA PHE A 25 -10.66 67.36 -21.76
C PHE A 25 -11.24 67.58 -20.34
N PHE A 26 -10.38 67.51 -19.29
CA PHE A 26 -9.80 68.63 -18.48
C PHE A 26 -8.93 68.05 -17.30
N CYS A 27 -7.60 68.29 -17.25
CA CYS A 27 -6.82 69.27 -16.42
C CYS A 27 -6.77 68.93 -14.89
N ALA A 28 -5.69 69.01 -14.08
CA ALA A 28 -4.28 69.45 -14.11
C ALA A 28 -3.57 68.83 -12.86
N THR A 29 -2.28 68.50 -12.78
CA THR A 29 -1.09 69.34 -12.45
C THR A 29 0.10 68.36 -12.23
N ALA A 30 1.21 68.39 -12.96
CA ALA A 30 2.45 69.17 -12.82
C ALA A 30 3.33 68.88 -11.56
N SER A 31 4.49 68.21 -11.74
CA SER A 31 5.83 68.74 -11.36
C SER A 31 6.99 67.76 -11.68
N SER A 32 7.92 68.29 -12.49
CA SER A 32 9.37 68.05 -12.64
C SER A 32 10.13 67.59 -11.37
N SER A 33 11.26 66.86 -11.45
CA SER A 33 12.60 67.42 -11.77
C SER A 33 13.69 66.36 -12.01
N LEU A 34 14.61 66.65 -12.95
CA LEU A 34 15.93 66.03 -13.14
C LEU A 34 16.97 66.57 -12.12
N ILE A 35 18.12 65.88 -11.94
CA ILE A 35 19.50 66.37 -12.20
C ILE A 35 20.60 65.40 -11.68
N ARG A 36 21.71 65.35 -12.44
CA ARG A 36 22.98 64.57 -12.37
C ARG A 36 24.00 65.05 -11.30
N PHE A 37 25.09 64.27 -11.11
CA PHE A 37 26.56 64.61 -11.14
C PHE A 37 27.35 63.60 -10.23
N SER A 38 28.26 62.75 -10.76
CA SER A 38 29.72 62.89 -11.02
C SER A 38 30.65 62.46 -9.85
N THR A 39 31.42 61.36 -9.98
CA THR A 39 32.86 61.21 -10.36
C THR A 39 33.88 61.46 -9.22
N VAL A 40 34.89 60.56 -9.05
CA VAL A 40 36.36 60.80 -8.98
C VAL A 40 37.16 59.78 -8.10
N PHE A 41 38.09 59.08 -8.77
CA PHE A 41 39.45 58.54 -8.48
C PHE A 41 40.06 58.33 -7.07
N ASN A 42 40.82 57.19 -7.00
CA ASN A 42 42.25 56.98 -6.63
C ASN A 42 42.67 56.11 -5.41
N CYS A 43 43.30 54.97 -5.75
CA CYS A 43 44.58 54.39 -5.27
C CYS A 43 45.20 54.82 -3.92
N LEU A 44 45.52 53.86 -3.02
CA LEU A 44 46.90 53.35 -2.76
C LEU A 44 46.94 52.26 -1.66
N HIS A 45 47.88 51.32 -1.81
CA HIS A 45 48.27 50.25 -0.88
C HIS A 45 48.97 50.75 0.40
N LEU A 46 48.79 50.04 1.53
CA LEU A 46 49.86 49.83 2.52
C LEU A 46 49.66 48.52 3.31
N LEU A 47 50.70 47.67 3.31
CA LEU A 47 50.85 46.48 4.16
C LEU A 47 51.14 46.89 5.61
N ALA A 48 50.55 46.18 6.59
CA ALA A 48 51.22 45.91 7.86
C ALA A 48 50.71 44.59 8.47
N PHE A 49 51.64 43.65 8.57
CA PHE A 49 51.49 42.33 9.19
C PHE A 49 51.72 42.45 10.70
N LYS A 50 50.85 41.90 11.55
CA LYS A 50 51.22 41.22 12.81
C LYS A 50 50.01 40.55 13.47
N MET A 51 50.12 39.22 13.59
CA MET A 51 49.23 38.32 14.31
C MET A 51 49.21 38.60 15.82
N ARG A 52 48.04 38.45 16.47
CA ARG A 52 47.78 37.40 17.47
C ARG A 52 46.35 37.44 18.07
N PHE A 53 45.74 36.24 18.05
CA PHE A 53 44.73 35.62 18.93
C PHE A 53 43.26 36.09 19.04
N ALA A 54 42.41 35.23 18.41
CA ALA A 54 41.08 34.68 18.79
C ALA A 54 39.88 35.63 18.98
N PRO A 55 38.73 35.29 18.36
CA PRO A 55 37.80 34.38 19.04
C PRO A 55 37.20 33.27 18.16
N PHE A 56 36.70 32.24 18.85
CA PHE A 56 35.95 31.09 18.36
C PHE A 56 34.79 31.50 17.42
N ILE A 57 34.77 30.92 16.22
CA ILE A 57 33.56 30.76 15.42
C ILE A 57 33.47 29.28 15.06
N ALA A 58 32.41 28.64 15.56
CA ALA A 58 32.00 27.31 15.17
C ALA A 58 31.57 27.33 13.69
N LEU A 59 32.27 26.57 12.86
CA LEU A 59 31.87 26.28 11.48
C LEU A 59 31.24 24.89 11.44
N ALA A 60 29.95 24.88 11.11
CA ALA A 60 29.24 23.71 10.64
C ALA A 60 29.79 23.28 9.27
N ALA A 61 30.23 22.04 9.17
CA ALA A 61 30.41 21.29 7.93
C ALA A 61 30.16 19.78 8.23
N PRO A 62 29.70 19.01 7.24
CA PRO A 62 28.76 17.92 7.45
C PRO A 62 29.44 16.58 7.78
N VAL A 63 28.79 15.81 8.65
CA VAL A 63 29.10 14.40 8.89
C VAL A 63 28.58 13.58 7.69
N LEU A 64 29.39 13.47 6.65
CA LEU A 64 29.30 12.44 5.62
C LEU A 64 30.56 11.58 5.71
N ALA A 65 30.66 10.79 6.77
CA ALA A 65 31.70 9.76 6.90
C ALA A 65 31.33 8.76 7.98
N GLN A 66 30.30 7.93 7.76
CA GLN A 66 30.12 6.70 8.53
C GLN A 66 29.13 5.71 7.88
N TYR A 67 29.35 5.34 6.62
CA TYR A 67 28.79 4.11 6.05
C TYR A 67 29.76 3.53 5.04
N ASP A 68 30.81 2.87 5.54
CA ASP A 68 31.76 2.11 4.72
C ASP A 68 31.87 0.65 5.23
N ALA A 69 30.76 0.11 5.74
CA ALA A 69 30.64 -1.33 5.96
C ALA A 69 30.26 -1.98 4.62
N LYS A 70 31.26 -2.50 3.90
CA LYS A 70 31.03 -3.39 2.75
C LYS A 70 30.14 -4.57 3.20
N PRO A 71 29.06 -4.88 2.49
CA PRO A 71 28.24 -6.05 2.80
C PRO A 71 29.09 -7.33 2.67
N PRO A 72 28.79 -8.38 3.46
CA PRO A 72 29.47 -9.67 3.33
C PRO A 72 29.36 -10.20 1.90
N LYS A 73 30.49 -10.67 1.34
CA LYS A 73 30.50 -11.25 0.00
C LYS A 73 29.63 -12.52 0.00
N PRO A 74 28.69 -12.67 -0.95
CA PRO A 74 27.98 -13.94 -1.12
C PRO A 74 29.00 -15.04 -1.43
N SER A 75 28.96 -16.12 -0.66
CA SER A 75 29.80 -17.31 -0.87
C SER A 75 29.24 -18.13 -2.03
N GLY A 76 29.51 -17.66 -3.24
CA GLY A 76 29.18 -18.34 -4.49
C GLY A 76 29.92 -17.64 -5.62
N LYS A 77 30.58 -18.40 -6.51
CA LYS A 77 31.19 -17.79 -7.71
C LYS A 77 30.08 -17.04 -8.48
N PRO A 78 30.29 -15.78 -8.92
CA PRO A 78 29.29 -15.09 -9.72
C PRO A 78 29.19 -15.80 -11.07
N GLU A 79 28.07 -16.49 -11.31
CA GLU A 79 27.69 -16.86 -12.67
C GLU A 79 27.52 -15.55 -13.46
N LYS A 80 28.18 -15.47 -14.62
CA LYS A 80 28.03 -14.34 -15.53
C LYS A 80 26.54 -14.20 -15.89
N PRO A 81 25.96 -12.98 -15.91
CA PRO A 81 24.57 -12.79 -16.31
C PRO A 81 24.40 -13.32 -17.73
N GLY A 82 23.58 -14.36 -17.86
CA GLY A 82 23.28 -14.96 -19.15
C GLY A 82 22.50 -13.98 -19.99
N HIS A 83 23.06 -13.51 -21.09
CA HIS A 83 22.29 -12.86 -22.14
C HIS A 83 21.21 -13.86 -22.60
N GLY A 84 19.92 -13.56 -22.32
CA GLY A 84 18.75 -14.43 -22.50
C GLY A 84 18.83 -15.35 -23.72
N GLY A 85 19.27 -16.59 -23.49
CA GLY A 85 19.61 -17.54 -24.55
C GLY A 85 18.73 -18.79 -24.54
N LYS A 86 18.15 -19.14 -23.39
CA LYS A 86 17.34 -20.36 -23.25
C LYS A 86 15.88 -20.10 -23.64
N LYS A 87 15.23 -21.13 -24.18
CA LYS A 87 13.78 -21.12 -24.44
C LYS A 87 13.05 -21.21 -23.10
N LEU A 88 12.13 -20.28 -22.85
CA LEU A 88 11.30 -20.27 -21.66
C LEU A 88 10.28 -21.40 -21.69
N SER A 89 10.03 -22.02 -20.54
CA SER A 89 8.87 -22.88 -20.29
C SER A 89 8.53 -22.83 -18.80
N PRO A 90 7.27 -23.12 -18.40
CA PRO A 90 6.90 -23.12 -16.99
C PRO A 90 7.75 -24.07 -16.14
N LYS A 91 7.92 -25.31 -16.58
CA LYS A 91 8.80 -26.30 -15.90
C LYS A 91 10.25 -25.81 -15.76
N ALA A 92 10.78 -25.10 -16.76
CA ALA A 92 12.15 -24.58 -16.69
C ALA A 92 12.26 -23.45 -15.66
N LEU A 93 11.33 -22.48 -15.66
CA LEU A 93 11.38 -21.35 -14.74
C LEU A 93 11.10 -21.77 -13.29
N ILE A 94 10.12 -22.67 -13.06
CA ILE A 94 9.85 -23.28 -11.74
C ILE A 94 11.11 -23.90 -11.15
N LYS A 95 11.91 -24.60 -11.99
CA LYS A 95 13.14 -25.27 -11.54
C LYS A 95 14.21 -24.28 -11.06
N GLU A 96 14.17 -23.03 -11.49
CA GLU A 96 15.12 -22.01 -11.06
C GLU A 96 14.76 -21.43 -9.67
N ILE A 97 13.54 -21.64 -9.18
CA ILE A 97 13.13 -21.17 -7.85
C ILE A 97 13.72 -22.08 -6.77
N LYS A 98 14.36 -21.46 -5.77
CA LYS A 98 15.01 -22.12 -4.62
C LYS A 98 14.61 -21.45 -3.32
N LEU A 99 14.34 -22.26 -2.31
CA LEU A 99 14.05 -21.77 -0.96
C LEU A 99 15.23 -20.95 -0.41
N ASP A 100 16.46 -21.38 -0.64
CA ASP A 100 17.65 -20.66 -0.16
C ASP A 100 17.72 -19.21 -0.70
N ASP A 101 17.34 -18.99 -1.96
CA ASP A 101 17.30 -17.64 -2.55
C ASP A 101 16.20 -16.78 -1.91
N LEU A 102 15.05 -17.38 -1.60
CA LEU A 102 13.94 -16.73 -0.90
C LEU A 102 14.32 -16.35 0.54
N LEU A 103 14.92 -17.26 1.28
CA LEU A 103 15.37 -17.01 2.65
C LEU A 103 16.52 -15.99 2.69
N ALA A 104 17.45 -16.04 1.73
CA ALA A 104 18.51 -15.05 1.62
C ALA A 104 17.96 -13.64 1.34
N GLY A 105 16.99 -13.53 0.43
CA GLY A 105 16.30 -12.27 0.16
C GLY A 105 15.53 -11.75 1.37
N SER A 106 14.81 -12.64 2.07
CA SER A 106 14.02 -12.29 3.26
C SER A 106 14.93 -11.84 4.41
N GLN A 107 16.07 -12.52 4.62
CA GLN A 107 17.08 -12.12 5.60
C GLN A 107 17.70 -10.76 5.27
N GLN A 108 17.83 -10.40 3.98
CA GLN A 108 18.28 -9.07 3.58
C GLN A 108 17.26 -7.99 3.98
N LEU A 109 15.96 -8.25 3.83
CA LEU A 109 14.91 -7.35 4.30
C LEU A 109 14.90 -7.22 5.83
N GLN A 110 15.10 -8.32 6.57
CA GLN A 110 15.26 -8.30 8.02
C GLN A 110 16.45 -7.43 8.43
N THR A 111 17.59 -7.58 7.75
CA THR A 111 18.79 -6.79 8.01
C THR A 111 18.53 -5.29 7.83
N PHE A 112 17.78 -4.92 6.79
CA PHE A 112 17.38 -3.52 6.59
C PHE A 112 16.45 -3.01 7.68
N ALA A 113 15.52 -3.82 8.15
CA ALA A 113 14.66 -3.47 9.28
C ALA A 113 15.49 -3.25 10.56
N ASP A 114 16.32 -4.22 10.94
CA ASP A 114 17.12 -4.20 12.17
C ASP A 114 18.05 -2.98 12.23
N GLN A 115 18.71 -2.65 11.11
CA GLN A 115 19.62 -1.51 11.01
C GLN A 115 18.90 -0.16 11.07
N ASN A 116 17.57 -0.11 10.94
CA ASN A 116 16.78 1.11 10.81
C ASN A 116 15.58 1.16 11.77
N GLY A 117 15.73 0.59 12.97
CA GLY A 117 14.71 0.69 14.02
C GLY A 117 13.69 -0.44 14.05
N GLY A 118 14.01 -1.58 13.43
CA GLY A 118 13.23 -2.82 13.48
C GLY A 118 12.03 -2.85 12.53
N ASN A 119 11.95 -1.93 11.56
CA ASN A 119 10.86 -1.88 10.58
C ASN A 119 11.31 -1.33 9.23
N ARG A 120 10.44 -1.48 8.22
CA ARG A 120 10.61 -0.90 6.89
C ARG A 120 9.44 0.02 6.55
N ALA A 121 8.96 0.79 7.52
CA ALA A 121 7.88 1.75 7.28
C ALA A 121 8.25 2.79 6.23
N PHE A 122 7.27 3.15 5.40
CA PHE A 122 7.53 3.91 4.18
C PHE A 122 8.27 5.24 4.43
N GLY A 123 9.16 5.57 3.50
CA GLY A 123 10.05 6.73 3.59
C GLY A 123 11.09 6.68 4.74
N GLY A 124 11.06 5.64 5.59
CA GLY A 124 12.06 5.39 6.63
C GLY A 124 13.35 4.75 6.09
N GLY A 125 14.36 4.62 6.95
CA GLY A 125 15.67 4.09 6.57
C GLY A 125 15.61 2.65 6.03
N GLY A 126 14.83 1.77 6.66
CA GLY A 126 14.68 0.37 6.24
C GLY A 126 14.01 0.26 4.87
N HIS A 127 12.96 1.06 4.64
CA HIS A 127 12.29 1.11 3.34
C HIS A 127 13.20 1.66 2.22
N ASN A 128 13.94 2.73 2.51
CA ASN A 128 14.86 3.33 1.55
C ASN A 128 16.00 2.37 1.19
N ALA A 129 16.50 1.60 2.16
CA ALA A 129 17.49 0.55 1.92
C ALA A 129 16.93 -0.59 1.04
N THR A 130 15.68 -1.04 1.31
CA THR A 130 14.99 -2.03 0.48
C THR A 130 14.82 -1.57 -0.97
N THR A 131 14.25 -0.39 -1.18
CA THR A 131 14.00 0.13 -2.54
C THR A 131 15.30 0.37 -3.31
N GLU A 132 16.36 0.85 -2.65
CA GLU A 132 17.68 0.99 -3.28
C GLU A 132 18.28 -0.37 -3.64
N TRP A 133 18.19 -1.35 -2.75
CA TRP A 133 18.70 -2.69 -3.01
C TRP A 133 17.99 -3.37 -4.18
N LEU A 134 16.65 -3.29 -4.25
CA LEU A 134 15.86 -3.81 -5.36
C LEU A 134 16.26 -3.14 -6.68
N TYR A 135 16.36 -1.80 -6.67
CA TYR A 135 16.78 -1.02 -7.83
C TYR A 135 18.15 -1.47 -8.36
N GLN A 136 19.16 -1.53 -7.48
CA GLN A 136 20.51 -1.92 -7.87
C GLN A 136 20.60 -3.37 -8.32
N THR A 137 19.90 -4.27 -7.62
CA THR A 137 19.87 -5.71 -7.93
C THR A 137 19.32 -5.95 -9.33
N LEU A 138 18.15 -5.37 -9.65
CA LEU A 138 17.53 -5.51 -10.96
C LEU A 138 18.32 -4.79 -12.06
N LYS A 139 18.81 -3.58 -11.79
CA LYS A 139 19.62 -2.81 -12.76
C LYS A 139 20.90 -3.55 -13.16
N LYS A 140 21.57 -4.18 -12.19
CA LYS A 140 22.82 -4.93 -12.41
C LYS A 140 22.64 -6.13 -13.35
N THR A 141 21.42 -6.68 -13.47
CA THR A 141 21.16 -7.77 -14.42
C THR A 141 21.35 -7.34 -15.88
N GLY A 142 21.16 -6.05 -16.18
CA GLY A 142 21.12 -5.51 -17.54
C GLY A 142 19.90 -5.96 -18.36
N TYR A 143 19.05 -6.84 -17.82
CA TYR A 143 17.88 -7.45 -18.48
C TYR A 143 16.64 -6.54 -18.45
N TYR A 144 16.57 -5.67 -17.43
CA TYR A 144 15.45 -4.76 -17.20
C TYR A 144 15.86 -3.30 -17.43
N ASP A 145 14.91 -2.50 -17.89
CA ASP A 145 14.91 -1.05 -17.73
C ASP A 145 14.29 -0.73 -16.36
N VAL A 146 15.11 -0.20 -15.46
CA VAL A 146 14.77 -0.03 -14.05
C VAL A 146 14.82 1.44 -13.66
N TYR A 147 13.77 1.94 -13.01
CA TYR A 147 13.73 3.28 -12.45
C TYR A 147 13.03 3.31 -11.10
N LYS A 148 13.40 4.29 -10.27
CA LYS A 148 12.66 4.62 -9.04
C LYS A 148 11.68 5.74 -9.35
N GLN A 149 10.42 5.57 -9.00
CA GLN A 149 9.38 6.59 -9.14
C GLN A 149 9.19 7.29 -7.79
N PRO A 150 9.70 8.52 -7.61
CA PRO A 150 9.50 9.25 -6.37
C PRO A 150 8.08 9.81 -6.28
N PHE A 151 7.54 9.80 -5.07
CA PHE A 151 6.31 10.51 -4.69
C PHE A 151 6.41 10.93 -3.22
N VAL A 152 5.60 11.89 -2.79
CA VAL A 152 5.66 12.43 -1.42
C VAL A 152 4.32 12.24 -0.77
N GLU A 153 4.32 11.62 0.41
CA GLU A 153 3.10 11.36 1.19
C GLU A 153 3.33 11.69 2.65
N LEU A 154 2.23 11.97 3.35
CA LEU A 154 2.24 12.25 4.78
C LEU A 154 2.44 10.96 5.56
N PHE A 155 3.57 10.84 6.25
CA PHE A 155 3.86 9.75 7.18
C PHE A 155 3.36 10.10 8.58
N THR A 156 2.69 9.13 9.23
CA THR A 156 2.34 9.23 10.64
C THR A 156 2.62 7.94 11.38
N ALA A 157 3.28 8.03 12.53
CA ALA A 157 3.45 6.94 13.47
C ALA A 157 3.48 7.50 14.89
N ALA A 158 3.26 6.69 15.92
CA ALA A 158 3.33 7.19 17.28
C ALA A 158 3.85 6.16 18.27
N THR A 159 4.41 6.66 19.38
CA THR A 159 4.50 5.89 20.63
C THR A 159 3.28 6.20 21.48
N VAL A 160 2.59 5.15 21.92
CA VAL A 160 1.39 5.25 22.74
C VAL A 160 1.66 4.72 24.14
N LYS A 161 1.16 5.43 25.15
CA LYS A 161 1.05 4.94 26.53
C LYS A 161 -0.37 5.21 27.02
N LEU A 162 -1.02 4.17 27.51
CA LEU A 162 -2.33 4.26 28.14
C LEU A 162 -2.26 3.59 29.51
N THR A 163 -2.70 4.32 30.52
CA THR A 163 -2.95 3.80 31.87
C THR A 163 -4.41 4.07 32.20
N ALA A 164 -5.16 3.08 32.67
CA ALA A 164 -6.54 3.24 33.09
C ALA A 164 -6.81 2.44 34.37
N ALA A 165 -7.53 3.04 35.31
CA ALA A 165 -7.76 2.46 36.64
C ALA A 165 -6.46 2.05 37.37
N GLY A 166 -5.37 2.79 37.17
CA GLY A 166 -4.06 2.52 37.77
C GLY A 166 -3.23 1.42 37.09
N GLU A 167 -3.74 0.81 36.01
CA GLU A 167 -3.07 -0.28 35.29
C GLU A 167 -2.68 0.16 33.88
N ALA A 168 -1.53 -0.31 33.39
CA ALA A 168 -1.15 -0.13 32.00
C ALA A 168 -2.07 -0.96 31.09
N VAL A 169 -2.63 -0.34 30.06
CA VAL A 169 -3.49 -0.99 29.09
C VAL A 169 -2.81 -0.94 27.71
N PRO A 170 -2.51 -2.10 27.09
CA PRO A 170 -1.99 -2.13 25.72
C PRO A 170 -2.92 -1.41 24.76
N ALA A 171 -2.36 -0.46 24.01
CA ALA A 171 -3.11 0.38 23.10
C ALA A 171 -2.31 0.65 21.83
N GLU A 172 -3.00 0.64 20.70
CA GLU A 172 -2.40 0.83 19.38
C GLU A 172 -2.72 2.22 18.83
N TYR A 173 -1.79 2.75 18.04
CA TYR A 173 -1.97 4.03 17.36
C TYR A 173 -2.86 3.87 16.13
N LEU A 174 -3.81 4.78 15.94
CA LEU A 174 -4.53 4.90 14.66
C LEU A 174 -3.82 5.93 13.79
N THR A 175 -3.44 5.56 12.57
CA THR A 175 -2.71 6.47 11.67
C THR A 175 -3.50 7.75 11.40
N PHE A 176 -2.79 8.87 11.28
CA PHE A 176 -3.29 10.25 11.29
C PHE A 176 -3.85 10.78 12.61
N GLY A 177 -3.83 10.00 13.69
CA GLY A 177 -4.14 10.48 15.04
C GLY A 177 -3.14 11.55 15.52
N PRO A 178 -3.59 12.65 16.14
CA PRO A 178 -2.70 13.71 16.61
C PRO A 178 -1.99 13.33 17.91
N SER A 179 -0.84 13.98 18.17
CA SER A 179 -0.18 13.94 19.47
C SER A 179 -1.04 14.58 20.55
N GLY A 180 -0.87 14.12 21.78
CA GLY A 180 -1.42 14.78 22.96
C GLY A 180 -1.25 13.94 24.21
N GLU A 181 -1.26 14.63 25.35
CA GLU A 181 -1.17 14.03 26.67
C GLU A 181 -2.35 14.53 27.50
N VAL A 182 -3.22 13.62 27.90
CA VAL A 182 -4.46 13.94 28.61
C VAL A 182 -4.68 12.97 29.76
N THR A 183 -5.12 13.50 30.89
CA THR A 183 -5.60 12.69 32.03
C THR A 183 -7.00 13.15 32.37
N ALA A 184 -7.97 12.26 32.20
CA ALA A 184 -9.39 12.53 32.44
C ALA A 184 -10.14 11.22 32.74
N ASN A 185 -11.42 11.30 33.05
CA ASN A 185 -12.23 10.11 33.28
C ASN A 185 -12.66 9.47 31.96
N LEU A 186 -12.86 8.15 31.97
CA LEU A 186 -13.46 7.42 30.87
C LEU A 186 -14.98 7.60 30.90
N VAL A 187 -15.55 7.94 29.75
CA VAL A 187 -17.00 8.02 29.56
C VAL A 187 -17.39 7.09 28.41
N LYS A 188 -18.30 6.16 28.70
CA LYS A 188 -18.88 5.28 27.69
C LYS A 188 -19.70 6.10 26.69
N VAL A 189 -19.41 5.93 25.40
CA VAL A 189 -20.24 6.45 24.32
C VAL A 189 -21.40 5.48 24.04
N ASN A 190 -22.58 6.02 23.75
CA ASN A 190 -23.77 5.22 23.46
C ASN A 190 -23.66 4.56 22.07
N ASN A 191 -24.40 3.46 21.86
CA ASN A 191 -24.46 2.76 20.58
C ASN A 191 -23.05 2.45 20.03
N LEU A 192 -22.74 2.94 18.83
CA LEU A 192 -21.46 2.77 18.15
C LEU A 192 -20.69 4.09 17.97
N GLY A 193 -21.16 5.22 18.49
CA GLY A 193 -20.52 6.53 18.26
C GLY A 193 -20.54 7.00 16.80
N CYS A 194 -21.50 6.53 16.01
CA CYS A 194 -21.61 6.88 14.59
C CYS A 194 -22.35 8.20 14.38
N ASN A 195 -23.22 8.56 15.31
CA ASN A 195 -23.97 9.81 15.28
C ASN A 195 -23.48 10.74 16.39
N THR A 196 -23.60 12.05 16.19
CA THR A 196 -23.24 13.04 17.21
C THR A 196 -24.09 12.88 18.48
N THR A 197 -25.32 12.42 18.36
CA THR A 197 -26.24 12.15 19.48
C THR A 197 -25.84 10.94 20.32
N ASP A 198 -24.91 10.10 19.84
CA ASP A 198 -24.39 8.96 20.60
C ASP A 198 -23.47 9.41 21.76
N TYR A 199 -22.99 10.64 21.73
CA TYR A 199 -22.04 11.19 22.69
C TYR A 199 -22.79 11.96 23.78
N PRO A 200 -22.86 11.42 25.01
CA PRO A 200 -23.57 12.08 26.09
C PRO A 200 -22.80 13.32 26.58
N ALA A 201 -23.48 14.27 27.24
CA ALA A 201 -22.91 15.57 27.59
C ALA A 201 -21.69 15.46 28.52
N GLU A 202 -21.61 14.38 29.30
CA GLU A 202 -20.53 14.04 30.22
C GLU A 202 -19.20 13.78 29.51
N VAL A 203 -19.19 13.51 28.20
CA VAL A 203 -17.96 13.32 27.41
C VAL A 203 -17.13 14.60 27.32
N SER A 204 -17.75 15.78 27.44
CA SER A 204 -17.04 17.06 27.34
C SER A 204 -15.98 17.18 28.44
N GLY A 205 -14.72 17.40 28.05
CA GLY A 205 -13.57 17.43 28.96
C GLY A 205 -13.06 16.05 29.39
N GLN A 206 -13.66 14.96 28.91
CA GLN A 206 -13.34 13.57 29.29
C GLN A 206 -12.78 12.75 28.12
N ILE A 207 -12.40 11.50 28.38
CA ILE A 207 -11.94 10.55 27.36
C ILE A 207 -13.12 9.66 26.95
N ALA A 208 -13.46 9.68 25.66
CA ALA A 208 -14.54 8.88 25.11
C ALA A 208 -14.11 7.41 24.89
N LEU A 209 -14.85 6.45 25.44
CA LEU A 209 -14.69 5.01 25.18
C LEU A 209 -15.76 4.53 24.20
N ILE A 210 -15.34 4.10 23.00
CA ILE A 210 -16.20 3.90 21.83
C ILE A 210 -16.04 2.47 21.30
N SER A 211 -17.14 1.77 21.05
CA SER A 211 -17.10 0.46 20.39
C SER A 211 -16.75 0.61 18.90
N ARG A 212 -15.88 -0.27 18.36
CA ARG A 212 -15.81 -0.50 16.92
C ARG A 212 -17.17 -0.95 16.38
N GLY A 213 -17.47 -0.59 15.15
CA GLY A 213 -18.73 -0.90 14.49
C GLY A 213 -18.73 -0.46 13.02
N VAL A 214 -19.91 -0.16 12.49
CA VAL A 214 -20.14 0.03 11.04
C VAL A 214 -19.58 1.34 10.45
N CYS A 215 -19.45 2.40 11.25
CA CYS A 215 -18.87 3.66 10.78
C CYS A 215 -17.34 3.67 10.96
N THR A 216 -16.68 4.48 10.13
CA THR A 216 -15.22 4.61 10.14
C THR A 216 -14.69 5.16 11.46
N PHE A 217 -13.43 4.84 11.78
CA PHE A 217 -12.74 5.41 12.94
C PHE A 217 -12.66 6.94 12.87
N ALA A 218 -12.51 7.49 11.67
CA ALA A 218 -12.52 8.93 11.42
C ALA A 218 -13.81 9.61 11.90
N ILE A 219 -14.97 9.01 11.60
CA ILE A 219 -16.28 9.52 12.03
C ILE A 219 -16.37 9.50 13.56
N LYS A 220 -15.98 8.39 14.20
CA LYS A 220 -15.97 8.25 15.66
C LYS A 220 -15.05 9.29 16.32
N ALA A 221 -13.86 9.48 15.78
CA ALA A 221 -12.89 10.47 16.27
C ALA A 221 -13.39 11.91 16.10
N THR A 222 -14.00 12.21 14.95
CA THR A 222 -14.60 13.53 14.66
C THR A 222 -15.73 13.83 15.63
N ASN A 223 -16.66 12.90 15.82
CA ASN A 223 -17.80 13.08 16.70
C ASN A 223 -17.36 13.21 18.17
N ALA A 224 -16.37 12.43 18.62
CA ALA A 224 -15.81 12.56 19.96
C ALA A 224 -15.24 13.96 20.20
N LYS A 225 -14.44 14.46 19.25
CA LYS A 225 -13.86 15.81 19.34
C LYS A 225 -14.95 16.89 19.32
N ALA A 226 -15.96 16.75 18.47
CA ALA A 226 -17.09 17.68 18.39
C ALA A 226 -17.92 17.71 19.68
N ALA A 227 -18.03 16.59 20.39
CA ALA A 227 -18.67 16.49 21.71
C ALA A 227 -17.80 17.05 22.86
N GLY A 228 -16.60 17.56 22.57
CA GLY A 228 -15.69 18.14 23.56
C GLY A 228 -14.76 17.13 24.24
N ALA A 229 -14.67 15.90 23.74
CA ALA A 229 -13.72 14.92 24.27
C ALA A 229 -12.27 15.42 24.14
N VAL A 230 -11.49 15.19 25.19
CA VAL A 230 -10.05 15.51 25.21
C VAL A 230 -9.18 14.32 24.76
N GLY A 231 -9.76 13.12 24.69
CA GLY A 231 -9.16 11.92 24.09
C GLY A 231 -10.25 10.93 23.65
N ALA A 232 -9.89 9.98 22.79
CA ALA A 232 -10.79 8.92 22.35
C ALA A 232 -10.09 7.55 22.36
N ILE A 233 -10.82 6.53 22.80
CA ILE A 233 -10.38 5.14 22.86
C ILE A 233 -11.41 4.32 22.11
N ILE A 234 -10.98 3.61 21.06
CA ILE A 234 -11.85 2.74 20.27
C ILE A 234 -11.47 1.29 20.58
N TYR A 235 -12.37 0.50 21.13
CA TYR A 235 -12.10 -0.92 21.42
C TYR A 235 -12.68 -1.83 20.35
N ASN A 236 -11.99 -2.94 20.08
CA ASN A 236 -12.33 -3.86 19.01
C ASN A 236 -13.66 -4.59 19.25
N ASN A 237 -14.30 -5.04 18.17
CA ASN A 237 -15.49 -5.89 18.20
C ASN A 237 -15.19 -7.33 17.76
N VAL A 238 -13.93 -7.62 17.43
CA VAL A 238 -13.44 -8.96 17.12
C VAL A 238 -12.58 -9.45 18.29
N PRO A 239 -12.87 -10.63 18.87
CA PRO A 239 -12.09 -11.19 19.96
C PRO A 239 -10.63 -11.42 19.58
N LEU A 240 -9.73 -11.32 20.55
CA LEU A 240 -8.30 -11.65 20.44
C LEU A 240 -7.50 -10.86 19.39
N GLN A 241 -8.07 -9.81 18.81
CA GLN A 241 -7.41 -8.95 17.83
C GLN A 241 -7.13 -7.56 18.41
N SER A 242 -5.88 -7.12 18.29
CA SER A 242 -5.52 -5.71 18.50
C SER A 242 -6.23 -4.81 17.49
N LEU A 243 -6.60 -3.60 17.91
CA LEU A 243 -7.20 -2.61 17.01
C LEU A 243 -6.12 -1.66 16.51
N SER A 244 -5.44 -2.04 15.44
CA SER A 244 -4.71 -1.10 14.59
C SER A 244 -5.62 -0.63 13.45
N GLY A 245 -5.41 0.58 12.94
CA GLY A 245 -6.23 1.11 11.86
C GLY A 245 -5.87 2.53 11.47
N THR A 246 -6.65 3.09 10.56
CA THR A 246 -6.43 4.45 10.04
C THR A 246 -7.63 5.36 10.29
N LEU A 247 -7.37 6.63 10.57
CA LEU A 247 -8.38 7.69 10.49
C LEU A 247 -8.62 8.16 9.03
N GLY A 248 -7.96 7.54 8.05
CA GLY A 248 -8.13 7.79 6.62
C GLY A 248 -7.49 9.09 6.11
N GLY A 249 -7.07 9.97 7.00
CA GLY A 249 -6.37 11.20 6.68
C GLY A 249 -6.37 12.16 7.87
N GLU A 250 -5.86 13.37 7.64
CA GLU A 250 -5.86 14.41 8.65
C GLU A 250 -7.28 14.91 8.96
N GLY A 251 -7.52 15.22 10.23
CA GLY A 251 -8.77 15.83 10.66
C GLY A 251 -8.64 16.46 12.04
N ASN A 252 -9.72 17.11 12.47
CA ASN A 252 -9.80 17.69 13.80
C ASN A 252 -10.15 16.60 14.82
N TYR A 253 -9.12 15.95 15.34
CA TYR A 253 -9.26 14.85 16.29
C TYR A 253 -8.67 15.24 17.67
N ALA A 254 -9.16 14.58 18.72
CA ALA A 254 -8.38 14.43 19.95
C ALA A 254 -7.36 13.28 19.75
N PRO A 255 -6.38 13.06 20.65
CA PRO A 255 -5.58 11.84 20.62
C PRO A 255 -6.48 10.60 20.62
N VAL A 256 -6.27 9.69 19.67
CA VAL A 256 -7.09 8.48 19.46
C VAL A 256 -6.23 7.24 19.50
N VAL A 257 -6.68 6.22 20.23
CA VAL A 257 -6.01 4.91 20.30
C VAL A 257 -7.01 3.76 20.19
N GLY A 258 -6.50 2.59 19.79
CA GLY A 258 -7.24 1.36 19.63
C GLY A 258 -6.93 0.35 20.73
N LEU A 259 -7.94 -0.38 21.21
CA LEU A 259 -7.78 -1.47 22.18
C LEU A 259 -8.33 -2.79 21.63
N THR A 260 -7.92 -3.91 22.21
CA THR A 260 -8.62 -5.19 22.01
C THR A 260 -10.05 -5.13 22.57
N GLN A 261 -10.89 -6.08 22.15
CA GLN A 261 -12.25 -6.19 22.67
C GLN A 261 -12.27 -6.43 24.19
N GLU A 262 -11.38 -7.29 24.68
CA GLU A 262 -11.30 -7.70 26.08
C GLU A 262 -10.90 -6.53 26.98
N ALA A 263 -9.91 -5.74 26.54
CA ALA A 263 -9.48 -4.54 27.24
C ALA A 263 -10.61 -3.51 27.33
N GLY A 264 -11.32 -3.27 26.22
CA GLY A 264 -12.49 -2.38 26.19
C GLY A 264 -13.61 -2.84 27.13
N ASN A 265 -13.97 -4.12 27.09
CA ASN A 265 -15.01 -4.69 27.94
C ASN A 265 -14.64 -4.66 29.43
N SER A 266 -13.37 -4.89 29.76
CA SER A 266 -12.85 -4.73 31.13
C SER A 266 -13.01 -3.30 31.64
N LEU A 267 -12.69 -2.30 30.82
CA LEU A 267 -12.88 -0.89 31.18
C LEU A 267 -14.36 -0.53 31.33
N LEU A 268 -15.24 -1.05 30.47
CA LEU A 268 -16.70 -0.85 30.60
C LEU A 268 -17.25 -1.40 31.92
N ALA A 269 -16.80 -2.59 32.34
CA ALA A 269 -17.19 -3.17 33.62
C ALA A 269 -16.73 -2.29 34.80
N LYS A 270 -15.51 -1.76 34.74
CA LYS A 270 -14.97 -0.83 35.76
C LYS A 270 -15.78 0.48 35.81
N ILE A 271 -16.17 1.04 34.66
CA ILE A 271 -17.03 2.24 34.57
C ILE A 271 -18.41 1.98 35.20
N GLY A 272 -18.97 0.79 35.04
CA GLY A 272 -20.23 0.39 35.68
C GLY A 272 -20.17 0.37 37.21
N ASN A 273 -18.97 0.25 37.80
CA ASN A 273 -18.74 0.21 39.24
C ASN A 273 -18.29 1.56 39.83
N GLY A 274 -18.06 2.58 39.00
CA GLY A 274 -17.63 3.90 39.46
C GLY A 274 -16.84 4.68 38.41
N THR A 275 -16.28 5.82 38.83
CA THR A 275 -15.46 6.66 37.94
C THR A 275 -14.10 6.00 37.68
N VAL A 276 -13.73 5.87 36.41
CA VAL A 276 -12.42 5.35 35.99
C VAL A 276 -11.59 6.49 35.42
N SER A 277 -10.49 6.84 36.09
CA SER A 277 -9.50 7.77 35.55
C SER A 277 -8.57 7.06 34.56
N ALA A 278 -8.25 7.72 33.46
CA ALA A 278 -7.29 7.27 32.46
C ALA A 278 -6.31 8.39 32.08
N SER A 279 -5.07 8.00 31.83
CA SER A 279 -4.01 8.84 31.30
C SER A 279 -3.59 8.30 29.94
N LEU A 280 -3.74 9.12 28.91
CA LEU A 280 -3.43 8.81 27.52
C LEU A 280 -2.33 9.76 27.04
N SER A 281 -1.20 9.19 26.63
CA SER A 281 -0.09 9.91 26.00
C SER A 281 0.17 9.33 24.61
N VAL A 282 -0.05 10.15 23.59
CA VAL A 282 0.29 9.86 22.19
C VAL A 282 1.40 10.82 21.76
N ASN A 283 2.58 10.27 21.46
CA ASN A 283 3.67 11.03 20.85
C ASN A 283 3.78 10.63 19.38
N ALA A 284 3.09 11.38 18.51
CA ALA A 284 3.03 11.12 17.09
C ALA A 284 4.10 11.91 16.30
N ILE A 285 4.74 11.23 15.37
CA ILE A 285 5.52 11.77 14.27
C ILE A 285 4.55 12.06 13.13
N ARG A 286 4.67 13.25 12.54
CA ARG A 286 3.86 13.66 11.39
C ARG A 286 4.71 14.51 10.46
N GLU A 287 5.04 13.97 9.30
CA GLU A 287 5.93 14.62 8.35
C GLU A 287 5.72 14.09 6.93
N ASN A 288 5.93 14.95 5.93
CA ASN A 288 5.95 14.50 4.54
C ASN A 288 7.24 13.74 4.27
N ARG A 289 7.13 12.49 3.83
CA ARG A 289 8.27 11.66 3.44
C ARG A 289 8.28 11.44 1.94
N THR A 290 9.47 11.52 1.35
CA THR A 290 9.67 11.02 -0.01
C THR A 290 9.69 9.51 0.02
N ASN A 291 8.89 8.91 -0.84
CA ASN A 291 8.76 7.49 -1.01
C ASN A 291 9.08 7.09 -2.46
N TYR A 292 9.30 5.80 -2.70
CA TYR A 292 9.68 5.31 -4.02
C TYR A 292 8.92 4.03 -4.35
N ASN A 293 8.34 3.98 -5.56
CA ASN A 293 8.12 2.69 -6.23
C ASN A 293 9.40 2.31 -6.97
N VAL A 294 9.69 1.01 -7.09
CA VAL A 294 10.72 0.52 -8.02
C VAL A 294 10.03 -0.20 -9.17
N ILE A 295 10.22 0.30 -10.39
CA ILE A 295 9.63 -0.27 -11.58
C ILE A 295 10.74 -0.88 -12.43
N ALA A 296 10.57 -2.14 -12.84
CA ALA A 296 11.51 -2.84 -13.71
C ALA A 296 10.78 -3.54 -14.85
N GLU A 297 10.95 -3.08 -16.09
CA GLU A 297 10.39 -3.74 -17.27
C GLU A 297 11.47 -4.48 -18.05
N SER A 298 11.19 -5.71 -18.48
CA SER A 298 12.12 -6.46 -19.31
C SER A 298 12.36 -5.73 -20.62
N LYS A 299 13.62 -5.60 -21.04
CA LYS A 299 13.98 -5.00 -22.35
C LYS A 299 13.55 -5.83 -23.56
N GLN A 300 13.17 -7.08 -23.32
CA GLN A 300 12.71 -8.03 -24.33
C GLN A 300 11.20 -8.21 -24.24
N GLY A 301 10.63 -8.69 -25.34
CA GLY A 301 9.22 -8.99 -25.46
C GLY A 301 8.40 -7.83 -26.04
N ASP A 302 7.12 -8.07 -26.23
CA ASP A 302 6.16 -7.09 -26.72
C ASP A 302 5.75 -6.12 -25.60
N HIS A 303 6.16 -4.86 -25.74
CA HIS A 303 5.86 -3.79 -24.79
C HIS A 303 4.44 -3.22 -24.94
N ASP A 304 3.69 -3.60 -25.97
CA ASP A 304 2.27 -3.29 -26.10
C ASP A 304 1.37 -4.36 -25.48
N ASN A 305 1.97 -5.45 -24.98
CA ASN A 305 1.27 -6.54 -24.30
C ASN A 305 2.07 -7.01 -23.08
N VAL A 306 1.89 -6.32 -21.96
CA VAL A 306 2.74 -6.46 -20.77
C VAL A 306 2.05 -7.27 -19.67
N LEU A 307 2.75 -8.27 -19.13
CA LEU A 307 2.43 -8.86 -17.82
C LEU A 307 3.02 -7.98 -16.74
N MET A 308 2.22 -7.48 -15.82
CA MET A 308 2.74 -6.82 -14.62
C MET A 308 2.58 -7.73 -13.40
N LEU A 309 3.56 -7.73 -12.51
CA LEU A 309 3.45 -8.34 -11.19
C LEU A 309 4.04 -7.43 -10.11
N GLY A 310 3.56 -7.56 -8.88
CA GLY A 310 4.05 -6.73 -7.78
C GLY A 310 3.79 -7.29 -6.39
N GLY A 311 4.50 -6.68 -5.45
CA GLY A 311 4.41 -6.83 -4.00
C GLY A 311 4.94 -5.54 -3.36
N HIS A 312 4.47 -5.20 -2.16
CA HIS A 312 4.84 -3.93 -1.54
C HIS A 312 6.10 -4.06 -0.70
N THR A 313 6.86 -2.97 -0.63
CA THR A 313 8.21 -2.97 -0.03
C THR A 313 8.27 -2.39 1.36
N ASP A 314 7.26 -1.60 1.75
CA ASP A 314 7.12 -1.11 3.11
C ASP A 314 6.51 -2.16 4.03
N SER A 315 6.65 -1.93 5.34
CA SER A 315 5.96 -2.65 6.40
C SER A 315 5.24 -1.64 7.29
N VAL A 316 4.37 -2.08 8.20
CA VAL A 316 3.94 -1.23 9.32
C VAL A 316 5.12 -0.76 10.18
N PHE A 317 4.91 0.33 10.91
CA PHE A 317 5.88 0.86 11.87
C PHE A 317 6.18 -0.09 13.04
N ALA A 318 5.26 -1.02 13.33
CA ALA A 318 5.34 -1.90 14.49
C ALA A 318 6.46 -2.94 14.35
N GLY A 319 6.75 -3.45 13.15
CA GLY A 319 7.60 -4.62 12.97
C GLY A 319 8.30 -4.69 11.62
N PRO A 320 9.11 -5.74 11.41
CA PRO A 320 9.93 -5.87 10.22
C PRO A 320 9.10 -6.16 8.97
N GLY A 321 8.00 -6.91 9.04
CA GLY A 321 7.13 -7.16 7.88
C GLY A 321 7.68 -8.22 6.93
N ILE A 322 8.24 -9.33 7.43
CA ILE A 322 8.94 -10.31 6.56
C ILE A 322 7.97 -11.18 5.78
N ASN A 323 6.84 -11.60 6.34
CA ASN A 323 5.76 -12.16 5.55
C ASN A 323 4.99 -11.04 4.85
N ASP A 324 4.73 -9.93 5.54
CA ASP A 324 3.90 -8.80 5.10
C ASP A 324 4.70 -7.49 4.84
N ASP A 325 5.08 -7.19 3.59
CA ASP A 325 5.05 -8.06 2.40
C ASP A 325 6.46 -8.39 1.90
N GLY A 326 7.33 -8.74 2.84
CA GLY A 326 8.65 -9.25 2.48
C GLY A 326 8.57 -10.52 1.61
N SER A 327 7.58 -11.37 1.84
CA SER A 327 7.42 -12.64 1.12
C SER A 327 7.02 -12.43 -0.34
N GLY A 328 6.04 -11.56 -0.62
CA GLY A 328 5.61 -11.22 -1.98
C GLY A 328 6.66 -10.42 -2.73
N THR A 329 7.31 -9.45 -2.06
CA THR A 329 8.46 -8.71 -2.62
C THR A 329 9.58 -9.65 -3.05
N ILE A 330 10.00 -10.57 -2.19
CA ILE A 330 11.13 -11.46 -2.50
C ILE A 330 10.75 -12.58 -3.47
N GLY A 331 9.55 -13.15 -3.38
CA GLY A 331 9.03 -14.10 -4.37
C GLY A 331 9.00 -13.50 -5.79
N THR A 332 8.58 -12.24 -5.88
CA THR A 332 8.59 -11.44 -7.11
C THR A 332 10.02 -11.19 -7.61
N LEU A 333 10.94 -10.76 -6.73
CA LEU A 333 12.34 -10.51 -7.08
C LEU A 333 13.05 -11.78 -7.56
N VAL A 334 12.93 -12.89 -6.84
CA VAL A 334 13.58 -14.17 -7.18
C VAL A 334 13.06 -14.69 -8.52
N THR A 335 11.77 -14.57 -8.78
CA THR A 335 11.19 -14.91 -10.10
C THR A 335 11.76 -14.02 -11.21
N ALA A 336 11.93 -12.71 -10.96
CA ALA A 336 12.57 -11.79 -11.91
C ALA A 336 14.01 -12.20 -12.22
N LEU A 337 14.80 -12.51 -11.19
CA LEU A 337 16.20 -12.90 -11.36
C LEU A 337 16.32 -14.22 -12.12
N ALA A 338 15.44 -15.18 -11.85
CA ALA A 338 15.36 -16.43 -12.61
C ALA A 338 15.00 -16.20 -14.08
N LEU A 339 14.10 -15.24 -14.37
CA LEU A 339 13.63 -14.93 -15.72
C LEU A 339 14.75 -14.43 -16.65
N THR A 340 15.80 -13.80 -16.10
CA THR A 340 16.94 -13.25 -16.86
C THR A 340 17.65 -14.28 -17.76
N LYS A 341 17.50 -15.58 -17.45
CA LYS A 341 18.09 -16.70 -18.21
C LYS A 341 17.39 -16.97 -19.55
N TYR A 342 16.22 -16.39 -19.79
CA TYR A 342 15.32 -16.78 -20.88
C TYR A 342 14.94 -15.62 -21.83
N LYS A 343 14.43 -15.99 -23.01
CA LYS A 343 13.82 -15.06 -23.97
C LYS A 343 12.31 -14.97 -23.77
N LEU A 344 11.77 -13.76 -23.87
CA LEU A 344 10.33 -13.49 -23.70
C LEU A 344 9.68 -13.16 -25.05
N LYS A 345 8.39 -13.50 -25.17
CA LYS A 345 7.55 -13.03 -26.28
C LYS A 345 6.82 -11.75 -25.89
N ASN A 346 6.35 -11.67 -24.65
CA ASN A 346 5.65 -10.54 -24.07
C ASN A 346 6.52 -9.90 -23.00
N ALA A 347 6.49 -8.57 -22.89
CA ALA A 347 7.26 -7.90 -21.84
C ALA A 347 6.70 -8.22 -20.45
N VAL A 348 7.58 -8.32 -19.46
CA VAL A 348 7.25 -8.54 -18.06
C VAL A 348 7.71 -7.33 -17.26
N ARG A 349 6.79 -6.71 -16.52
CA ARG A 349 7.02 -5.52 -15.71
C ARG A 349 6.82 -5.84 -14.23
N LEU A 350 7.74 -5.39 -13.40
CA LEU A 350 7.72 -5.56 -11.96
C LEU A 350 7.37 -4.22 -11.34
N GLY A 351 6.44 -4.23 -10.39
CA GLY A 351 6.11 -3.09 -9.54
C GLY A 351 6.38 -3.44 -8.09
N PHE A 352 7.36 -2.77 -7.49
CA PHE A 352 7.60 -2.82 -6.06
C PHE A 352 7.03 -1.54 -5.46
N TRP A 353 5.93 -1.69 -4.71
CA TRP A 353 5.08 -0.57 -4.30
C TRP A 353 5.50 -0.04 -2.94
N GLY A 354 5.60 1.28 -2.81
CA GLY A 354 5.80 1.91 -1.51
C GLY A 354 4.48 2.41 -0.93
N ALA A 355 4.42 2.52 0.40
CA ALA A 355 3.28 3.07 1.15
C ALA A 355 1.97 2.32 0.86
N GLU A 356 2.05 1.00 0.76
CA GLU A 356 0.86 0.15 0.70
C GLU A 356 0.07 0.25 2.01
N GLU A 357 0.79 0.16 3.12
CA GLU A 357 0.28 0.12 4.50
C GLU A 357 -0.49 1.39 4.91
N PHE A 358 -0.32 2.46 4.12
CA PHE A 358 -1.00 3.75 4.29
C PHE A 358 -2.09 3.99 3.23
N GLY A 359 -2.53 2.93 2.56
CA GLY A 359 -3.63 2.96 1.60
C GLY A 359 -3.20 2.80 0.14
N LYS A 360 -2.28 1.88 -0.17
CA LYS A 360 -1.86 1.51 -1.53
C LYS A 360 -1.30 2.70 -2.32
N LEU A 361 -0.70 3.67 -1.62
CA LEU A 361 -0.41 4.99 -2.19
C LEU A 361 0.52 4.88 -3.41
N GLY A 362 1.49 3.96 -3.37
CA GLY A 362 2.43 3.69 -4.45
C GLY A 362 1.76 3.17 -5.73
N SER A 363 0.97 2.11 -5.65
CA SER A 363 0.29 1.55 -6.84
C SER A 363 -0.76 2.51 -7.39
N PHE A 364 -1.51 3.22 -6.54
CA PHE A 364 -2.42 4.27 -6.98
C PHE A 364 -1.68 5.43 -7.67
N TYR A 365 -0.55 5.87 -7.13
CA TYR A 365 0.28 6.90 -7.76
C TYR A 365 0.78 6.44 -9.14
N TYR A 366 1.26 5.19 -9.25
CA TYR A 366 1.70 4.63 -10.51
C TYR A 366 0.56 4.61 -11.55
N LEU A 367 -0.62 4.08 -11.21
CA LEU A 367 -1.76 4.06 -12.12
C LEU A 367 -2.18 5.47 -12.54
N LYS A 368 -2.25 6.42 -11.60
CA LYS A 368 -2.55 7.83 -11.89
C LYS A 368 -1.53 8.47 -12.84
N SER A 369 -0.27 8.05 -12.77
CA SER A 369 0.82 8.56 -13.63
C SER A 369 0.77 8.05 -15.07
N ILE A 370 0.13 6.91 -15.31
CA ILE A 370 0.02 6.31 -16.66
C ILE A 370 -1.38 6.42 -17.26
N ASN A 371 -2.43 6.63 -16.46
CA ASN A 371 -3.82 6.69 -16.93
C ASN A 371 -4.27 8.07 -17.42
N GLY A 372 -3.39 9.08 -17.40
CA GLY A 372 -3.71 10.45 -17.80
C GLY A 372 -4.12 11.38 -16.66
N THR A 373 -4.24 10.90 -15.40
CA THR A 373 -4.70 11.72 -14.26
C THR A 373 -3.64 12.70 -13.77
N LEU A 374 -2.40 12.24 -13.58
CA LEU A 374 -1.25 13.08 -13.18
C LEU A 374 -0.32 13.37 -14.36
N GLY A 375 -0.63 12.81 -15.53
CA GLY A 375 0.23 12.72 -16.69
C GLY A 375 0.00 11.39 -17.42
N GLY A 376 0.66 11.20 -18.56
CA GLY A 376 0.55 9.97 -19.35
C GLY A 376 -0.60 9.98 -20.38
N ASN A 377 -0.76 8.85 -21.05
CA ASN A 377 -1.77 8.62 -22.07
C ASN A 377 -2.55 7.36 -21.69
N ALA A 378 -3.88 7.40 -21.72
CA ALA A 378 -4.73 6.23 -21.41
C ALA A 378 -4.36 4.97 -22.22
N THR A 379 -3.66 5.13 -23.35
CA THR A 379 -3.08 4.01 -24.11
C THR A 379 -2.05 3.20 -23.33
N GLU A 380 -1.30 3.78 -22.39
CA GLU A 380 -0.30 3.06 -21.59
C GLU A 380 -0.96 2.06 -20.63
N VAL A 381 -2.08 2.44 -20.03
CA VAL A 381 -2.90 1.50 -19.25
C VAL A 381 -3.32 0.33 -20.13
N SER A 382 -3.71 0.59 -21.38
CA SER A 382 -4.08 -0.45 -22.35
C SER A 382 -2.94 -1.37 -22.76
N LYS A 383 -1.67 -1.11 -22.44
CA LYS A 383 -0.58 -2.07 -22.70
C LYS A 383 -0.51 -3.17 -21.64
N LEU A 384 -0.95 -2.89 -20.42
CA LEU A 384 -0.99 -3.86 -19.33
C LEU A 384 -2.08 -4.89 -19.61
N ARG A 385 -1.74 -6.15 -19.85
CA ARG A 385 -2.69 -7.24 -20.13
C ARG A 385 -3.28 -7.83 -18.86
N ALA A 386 -2.44 -7.99 -17.85
CA ALA A 386 -2.79 -8.52 -16.54
C ALA A 386 -1.89 -7.94 -15.46
N TYR A 387 -2.38 -7.93 -14.22
CA TYR A 387 -1.60 -7.63 -13.03
C TYR A 387 -1.68 -8.80 -12.03
N LEU A 388 -0.53 -9.30 -11.57
CA LEU A 388 -0.48 -10.34 -10.54
C LEU A 388 0.04 -9.75 -9.24
N ASN A 389 -0.75 -9.82 -8.18
CA ASN A 389 -0.39 -9.31 -6.86
C ASN A 389 0.03 -10.44 -5.94
N PHE A 390 1.13 -10.25 -5.23
CA PHE A 390 1.62 -11.20 -4.25
C PHE A 390 1.88 -10.42 -2.98
N ASP A 391 1.05 -10.69 -1.99
CA ASP A 391 1.02 -10.03 -0.71
C ASP A 391 0.77 -11.13 0.33
N MET A 392 1.71 -11.36 1.23
CA MET A 392 1.71 -12.48 2.20
C MET A 392 1.52 -13.85 1.52
N ILE A 393 2.62 -14.44 1.07
CA ILE A 393 2.64 -15.77 0.40
C ILE A 393 3.31 -16.86 1.24
N ALA A 394 3.58 -16.61 2.53
CA ALA A 394 4.35 -17.49 3.41
C ALA A 394 3.82 -17.56 4.87
N SER A 395 2.53 -17.35 5.12
CA SER A 395 1.97 -17.32 6.48
C SER A 395 2.20 -18.64 7.24
N PRO A 396 2.55 -18.64 8.55
CA PRO A 396 2.90 -19.87 9.28
C PRO A 396 1.77 -20.90 9.36
N ASN A 397 0.52 -20.45 9.49
CA ASN A 397 -0.67 -21.30 9.57
C ASN A 397 -1.48 -21.17 8.26
N TYR A 398 -0.79 -21.19 7.11
CA TYR A 398 -1.35 -20.84 5.81
C TYR A 398 -2.56 -21.65 5.36
N VAL A 399 -3.31 -21.05 4.43
CA VAL A 399 -4.08 -21.72 3.38
C VAL A 399 -3.43 -21.46 2.02
N LEU A 400 -3.74 -22.25 1.00
CA LEU A 400 -3.34 -21.93 -0.38
C LEU A 400 -4.48 -21.16 -1.07
N GLY A 401 -4.55 -19.86 -0.81
CA GLY A 401 -5.58 -18.97 -1.33
C GLY A 401 -5.27 -18.44 -2.73
N ILE A 402 -6.26 -18.46 -3.61
CA ILE A 402 -6.20 -17.91 -4.98
C ILE A 402 -7.28 -16.84 -5.10
N TYR A 403 -6.95 -15.63 -5.59
CA TYR A 403 -7.98 -14.60 -5.73
C TYR A 403 -9.10 -15.03 -6.70
N ASP A 404 -10.34 -14.92 -6.24
CA ASP A 404 -11.58 -15.28 -6.95
C ASP A 404 -11.81 -14.32 -8.13
N GLY A 405 -11.30 -14.72 -9.30
CA GLY A 405 -11.35 -13.96 -10.53
C GLY A 405 -12.73 -13.96 -11.17
N ASN A 406 -13.40 -15.10 -11.10
CA ASN A 406 -14.68 -15.33 -11.73
C ASN A 406 -15.87 -14.81 -10.89
N GLY A 407 -15.67 -14.65 -9.57
CA GLY A 407 -16.62 -14.10 -8.61
C GLY A 407 -17.67 -15.08 -8.10
N ASP A 408 -17.52 -16.40 -8.29
CA ASP A 408 -18.49 -17.40 -7.87
C ASP A 408 -18.48 -17.67 -6.36
N ALA A 409 -17.33 -17.51 -5.72
CA ALA A 409 -17.18 -17.70 -4.29
C ALA A 409 -17.71 -16.51 -3.48
N PHE A 410 -17.45 -15.28 -3.95
CA PHE A 410 -17.74 -14.06 -3.18
C PHE A 410 -18.64 -13.03 -3.88
N ASN A 411 -19.23 -13.35 -5.03
CA ASN A 411 -20.08 -12.44 -5.82
C ASN A 411 -19.36 -11.12 -6.19
N PHE A 412 -18.02 -11.16 -6.26
CA PHE A 412 -17.17 -10.05 -6.67
C PHE A 412 -16.14 -10.53 -7.69
N SER A 413 -16.47 -10.37 -8.97
CA SER A 413 -15.61 -10.77 -10.09
C SER A 413 -14.63 -9.66 -10.49
N GLY A 414 -13.41 -10.05 -10.83
CA GLY A 414 -12.42 -9.20 -11.47
C GLY A 414 -12.78 -8.85 -12.94
N PRO A 415 -12.04 -7.92 -13.58
CA PRO A 415 -12.19 -7.66 -15.01
C PRO A 415 -11.91 -8.92 -15.86
N ALA A 416 -12.56 -9.00 -17.04
CA ALA A 416 -12.46 -10.16 -17.93
C ALA A 416 -11.02 -10.62 -18.19
N GLY A 417 -10.73 -11.89 -17.91
CA GLY A 417 -9.38 -12.46 -17.87
C GLY A 417 -8.92 -12.80 -16.46
N SER A 418 -9.50 -12.20 -15.41
CA SER A 418 -9.24 -12.57 -14.01
C SER A 418 -9.63 -14.02 -13.72
N ASP A 419 -10.75 -14.48 -14.27
CA ASP A 419 -11.21 -15.88 -14.24
C ASP A 419 -10.19 -16.85 -14.85
N THR A 420 -9.56 -16.45 -15.96
CA THR A 420 -8.49 -17.25 -16.57
C THR A 420 -7.25 -17.29 -15.66
N ILE A 421 -6.90 -16.16 -15.04
CA ILE A 421 -5.75 -16.09 -14.12
C ILE A 421 -5.96 -16.98 -12.90
N GLU A 422 -7.15 -16.92 -12.31
CA GLU A 422 -7.57 -17.82 -11.23
C GLU A 422 -7.42 -19.27 -11.66
N LYS A 423 -8.05 -19.67 -12.79
CA LYS A 423 -8.00 -21.07 -13.25
C LYS A 423 -6.57 -21.55 -13.48
N ASP A 424 -5.71 -20.69 -13.98
CA ASP A 424 -4.30 -21.03 -14.23
C ASP A 424 -3.52 -21.30 -12.94
N PHE A 425 -3.86 -20.61 -11.85
CA PHE A 425 -3.32 -20.93 -10.53
C PHE A 425 -3.92 -22.22 -9.98
N GLU A 426 -5.23 -22.46 -10.12
CA GLU A 426 -5.86 -23.71 -9.68
C GLU A 426 -5.21 -24.92 -10.33
N VAL A 427 -5.03 -24.89 -11.66
CA VAL A 427 -4.39 -25.98 -12.40
C VAL A 427 -2.99 -26.30 -11.85
N PHE A 428 -2.22 -25.28 -11.42
CA PHE A 428 -0.89 -25.52 -10.86
C PHE A 428 -0.94 -26.38 -9.59
N TYR A 429 -1.89 -26.12 -8.69
CA TYR A 429 -2.07 -26.90 -7.45
C TYR A 429 -2.74 -28.25 -7.71
N GLU A 430 -3.78 -28.28 -8.55
CA GLU A 430 -4.52 -29.49 -8.94
C GLU A 430 -3.60 -30.54 -9.59
N GLU A 431 -2.72 -30.14 -10.51
CA GLU A 431 -1.74 -31.03 -11.15
C GLU A 431 -0.72 -31.62 -10.15
N ARG A 432 -0.59 -31.02 -8.96
CA ARG A 432 0.27 -31.49 -7.87
C ARG A 432 -0.51 -32.24 -6.79
N GLY A 433 -1.82 -32.41 -6.97
CA GLY A 433 -2.70 -33.03 -5.97
C GLY A 433 -2.79 -32.22 -4.68
N LEU A 434 -2.60 -30.90 -4.75
CA LEU A 434 -2.66 -30.02 -3.60
C LEU A 434 -4.01 -29.29 -3.55
N PRO A 435 -4.62 -29.15 -2.36
CA PRO A 435 -5.84 -28.37 -2.21
C PRO A 435 -5.57 -26.87 -2.40
N HIS A 436 -6.61 -26.13 -2.70
CA HIS A 436 -6.63 -24.67 -2.76
C HIS A 436 -7.99 -24.16 -2.28
N VAL A 437 -8.06 -22.88 -1.93
CA VAL A 437 -9.31 -22.20 -1.55
C VAL A 437 -9.42 -20.85 -2.27
N PRO A 438 -10.64 -20.39 -2.58
CA PRO A 438 -10.84 -19.06 -3.14
C PRO A 438 -10.54 -18.00 -2.07
N SER A 439 -9.94 -16.89 -2.50
CA SER A 439 -9.62 -15.72 -1.70
C SER A 439 -10.32 -14.49 -2.26
N LEU A 440 -10.91 -13.68 -1.40
CA LEU A 440 -11.64 -12.48 -1.82
C LEU A 440 -10.67 -11.40 -2.33
N PHE A 441 -11.02 -10.74 -3.45
CA PHE A 441 -10.48 -9.41 -3.77
C PHE A 441 -11.02 -8.35 -2.82
N SER A 442 -10.49 -8.34 -1.60
CA SER A 442 -10.91 -7.44 -0.51
C SER A 442 -10.57 -5.97 -0.74
N LEU A 443 -9.86 -5.65 -1.83
CA LEU A 443 -9.32 -4.32 -2.16
C LEU A 443 -8.33 -3.78 -1.10
N ARG A 444 -7.84 -4.66 -0.22
CA ARG A 444 -6.90 -4.32 0.84
C ARG A 444 -5.45 -4.23 0.37
N SER A 445 -5.12 -4.68 -0.84
CA SER A 445 -3.75 -4.65 -1.39
C SER A 445 -3.69 -3.99 -2.79
N ASP A 446 -2.49 -3.86 -3.35
CA ASP A 446 -2.20 -3.04 -4.53
C ASP A 446 -2.99 -3.40 -5.80
N TYR A 447 -3.51 -4.63 -5.91
CA TYR A 447 -4.42 -5.00 -7.00
C TYR A 447 -5.65 -4.10 -7.09
N ALA A 448 -6.06 -3.44 -6.00
CA ALA A 448 -7.20 -2.52 -6.01
C ALA A 448 -7.02 -1.41 -7.05
N ALA A 449 -5.83 -0.81 -7.14
CA ALA A 449 -5.53 0.23 -8.13
C ALA A 449 -5.70 -0.30 -9.57
N PHE A 450 -5.38 -1.56 -9.82
CA PHE A 450 -5.47 -2.20 -11.12
C PHE A 450 -6.92 -2.58 -11.47
N LEU A 451 -7.65 -3.17 -10.53
CA LEU A 451 -9.08 -3.46 -10.66
C LEU A 451 -9.88 -2.18 -10.96
N GLU A 452 -9.59 -1.08 -10.24
CA GLU A 452 -10.20 0.23 -10.44
C GLU A 452 -9.83 0.91 -11.77
N ASN A 453 -8.90 0.35 -12.55
CA ASN A 453 -8.58 0.76 -13.91
C ASN A 453 -8.97 -0.31 -14.94
N GLY A 454 -9.75 -1.32 -14.55
CA GLY A 454 -10.27 -2.37 -15.42
C GLY A 454 -9.20 -3.33 -15.93
N ILE A 455 -8.08 -3.46 -15.21
CA ILE A 455 -7.00 -4.38 -15.56
C ILE A 455 -7.31 -5.74 -14.94
N PRO A 456 -7.37 -6.83 -15.74
CA PRO A 456 -7.52 -8.18 -15.21
C PRO A 456 -6.43 -8.44 -14.19
N SER A 457 -6.84 -8.85 -13.00
CA SER A 457 -5.93 -9.08 -11.88
C SER A 457 -6.13 -10.46 -11.28
N GLY A 458 -5.09 -10.98 -10.63
CA GLY A 458 -5.12 -12.22 -9.86
C GLY A 458 -3.89 -12.31 -8.97
N GLY A 459 -3.71 -13.43 -8.29
CA GLY A 459 -2.67 -13.53 -7.27
C GLY A 459 -2.93 -14.63 -6.27
N LEU A 460 -2.06 -14.69 -5.27
CA LEU A 460 -2.04 -15.71 -4.24
C LEU A 460 -2.01 -15.04 -2.87
N PHE A 461 -2.61 -15.69 -1.88
CA PHE A 461 -2.66 -15.21 -0.51
C PHE A 461 -2.64 -16.38 0.46
N THR A 462 -1.81 -16.33 1.50
CA THR A 462 -1.73 -17.38 2.52
C THR A 462 -2.53 -17.10 3.78
N GLY A 463 -3.15 -15.92 3.89
CA GLY A 463 -3.94 -15.53 5.05
C GLY A 463 -3.23 -14.57 5.98
N ALA A 464 -4.01 -13.82 6.76
CA ALA A 464 -3.53 -12.85 7.73
C ALA A 464 -4.21 -13.10 9.10
N GLU A 465 -4.94 -12.13 9.64
CA GLU A 465 -5.53 -12.18 10.99
C GLU A 465 -6.70 -13.15 11.17
N VAL A 466 -7.23 -13.70 10.07
CA VAL A 466 -8.42 -14.57 10.07
C VAL A 466 -8.10 -15.89 10.75
N LEU A 467 -9.04 -16.43 11.53
CA LEU A 467 -8.88 -17.72 12.19
C LEU A 467 -9.05 -18.86 11.19
N LYS A 468 -8.11 -19.80 11.20
CA LYS A 468 -8.19 -21.05 10.44
C LYS A 468 -9.41 -21.86 10.88
N THR A 469 -10.20 -22.34 9.93
CA THR A 469 -11.33 -23.24 10.21
C THR A 469 -10.88 -24.69 10.42
N GLU A 470 -11.76 -25.54 10.94
CA GLU A 470 -11.49 -26.98 11.08
C GLU A 470 -11.32 -27.65 9.71
N GLU A 471 -12.10 -27.24 8.70
CA GLU A 471 -12.00 -27.74 7.33
C GLU A 471 -10.68 -27.33 6.69
N GLU A 472 -10.25 -26.09 6.88
CA GLU A 472 -8.94 -25.62 6.41
C GLU A 472 -7.80 -26.35 7.11
N ALA A 473 -7.91 -26.61 8.43
CA ALA A 473 -6.92 -27.40 9.15
C ALA A 473 -6.84 -28.85 8.64
N GLN A 474 -7.95 -29.44 8.21
CA GLN A 474 -7.95 -30.76 7.56
C GLN A 474 -7.28 -30.76 6.19
N LEU A 475 -7.43 -29.68 5.41
CA LEU A 475 -6.87 -29.56 4.06
C LEU A 475 -5.39 -29.19 4.07
N PHE A 476 -4.99 -28.24 4.92
CA PHE A 476 -3.66 -27.61 4.89
C PHE A 476 -2.81 -27.94 6.12
N GLY A 477 -3.36 -28.62 7.13
CA GLY A 477 -2.73 -28.78 8.43
C GLY A 477 -2.77 -27.50 9.27
N GLY A 478 -1.93 -27.46 10.33
CA GLY A 478 -1.88 -26.35 11.27
C GLY A 478 -2.96 -26.43 12.36
N GLU A 479 -3.24 -25.30 13.01
CA GLU A 479 -4.14 -25.23 14.18
C GLU A 479 -5.42 -24.47 13.84
N ALA A 480 -6.57 -25.15 13.93
CA ALA A 480 -7.88 -24.52 13.84
C ALA A 480 -8.12 -23.57 15.03
N GLY A 481 -8.87 -22.49 14.79
CA GLY A 481 -9.14 -21.45 15.79
C GLY A 481 -7.93 -20.55 16.10
N LYS A 482 -6.79 -20.73 15.41
CA LYS A 482 -5.65 -19.81 15.43
C LYS A 482 -5.62 -18.95 14.16
N PRO A 483 -5.08 -17.72 14.22
CA PRO A 483 -4.90 -16.91 13.02
C PRO A 483 -4.08 -17.65 11.95
N LEU A 484 -4.34 -17.35 10.67
CA LEU A 484 -3.53 -17.82 9.53
C LEU A 484 -2.10 -17.24 9.60
N ASP A 485 -1.98 -15.99 10.04
CA ASP A 485 -0.74 -15.35 10.47
C ASP A 485 -0.96 -14.65 11.83
N GLY A 486 -0.37 -15.20 12.89
CA GLY A 486 -0.46 -14.63 14.24
C GLY A 486 0.40 -13.39 14.46
N CYS A 487 1.31 -13.09 13.53
CA CYS A 487 2.28 -12.00 13.59
C CYS A 487 1.98 -10.87 12.59
N TYR A 488 0.91 -10.98 11.79
CA TYR A 488 0.42 -9.91 10.92
C TYR A 488 0.40 -8.55 11.65
N HIS A 489 1.04 -7.53 11.06
CA HIS A 489 1.23 -6.19 11.61
C HIS A 489 1.90 -6.11 13.00
N GLN A 490 2.71 -7.11 13.38
CA GLN A 490 3.38 -7.17 14.68
C GLN A 490 4.90 -7.29 14.57
N LYS A 491 5.58 -7.05 15.70
CA LYS A 491 7.03 -7.17 15.83
C LYS A 491 7.57 -8.56 15.48
N CYS A 492 6.76 -9.59 15.70
CA CYS A 492 7.14 -10.97 15.43
C CYS A 492 7.00 -11.37 13.96
N ASP A 493 6.54 -10.48 13.06
CA ASP A 493 6.63 -10.72 11.62
C ASP A 493 8.08 -10.53 11.13
N ASP A 494 8.93 -11.41 11.62
CA ASP A 494 10.37 -11.49 11.39
C ASP A 494 10.72 -12.73 10.55
N ILE A 495 12.02 -12.96 10.32
CA ILE A 495 12.50 -14.06 9.49
C ILE A 495 12.03 -15.47 9.92
N ASN A 496 11.60 -15.63 11.17
CA ASN A 496 11.08 -16.90 11.69
C ASN A 496 9.56 -17.06 11.48
N ASN A 497 8.88 -16.04 10.93
CA ASN A 497 7.44 -16.04 10.67
C ASN A 497 7.07 -16.58 9.27
N LEU A 498 7.88 -17.46 8.68
CA LEU A 498 7.69 -17.94 7.31
C LEU A 498 7.45 -19.45 7.25
N ALA A 499 6.31 -19.87 6.69
CA ALA A 499 6.09 -21.24 6.25
C ALA A 499 6.88 -21.51 4.96
N HIS A 500 8.04 -22.15 5.10
CA HIS A 500 8.99 -22.35 4.00
C HIS A 500 8.43 -23.17 2.82
N ASP A 501 7.57 -24.15 3.11
CA ASP A 501 6.91 -24.99 2.13
C ASP A 501 5.89 -24.19 1.29
N ALA A 502 5.01 -23.42 1.95
CA ALA A 502 4.08 -22.51 1.28
C ALA A 502 4.82 -21.45 0.47
N TYR A 503 5.87 -20.85 1.06
CA TYR A 503 6.65 -19.81 0.41
C TYR A 503 7.29 -20.29 -0.90
N LEU A 504 7.93 -21.47 -0.87
CA LEU A 504 8.52 -22.07 -2.06
C LEU A 504 7.46 -22.44 -3.09
N LEU A 505 6.37 -23.09 -2.67
CA LEU A 505 5.31 -23.55 -3.55
C LEU A 505 4.61 -22.38 -4.26
N ASN A 506 4.23 -21.34 -3.50
CA ASN A 506 3.60 -20.15 -4.05
C ASN A 506 4.55 -19.44 -5.00
N THR A 507 5.83 -19.29 -4.68
CA THR A 507 6.79 -18.68 -5.63
C THR A 507 6.98 -19.52 -6.90
N GLN A 508 6.92 -20.85 -6.81
CA GLN A 508 6.90 -21.71 -8.00
C GLN A 508 5.62 -21.50 -8.83
N SER A 509 4.48 -21.27 -8.18
CA SER A 509 3.21 -20.92 -8.83
C SER A 509 3.32 -19.56 -9.55
N ILE A 510 3.96 -18.56 -8.92
CA ILE A 510 4.30 -17.27 -9.56
C ILE A 510 5.14 -17.51 -10.82
N ALA A 511 6.22 -18.28 -10.71
CA ALA A 511 7.08 -18.62 -11.84
C ALA A 511 6.32 -19.35 -12.97
N ASN A 512 5.36 -20.22 -12.64
CA ASN A 512 4.51 -20.88 -13.63
C ASN A 512 3.71 -19.86 -14.44
N SER A 513 3.00 -18.95 -13.75
CA SER A 513 2.17 -17.92 -14.37
C SER A 513 3.00 -16.90 -15.16
N VAL A 514 4.15 -16.46 -14.62
CA VAL A 514 5.09 -15.58 -15.34
C VAL A 514 5.57 -16.24 -16.63
N ALA A 515 5.96 -17.52 -16.60
CA ALA A 515 6.38 -18.22 -17.80
C ALA A 515 5.25 -18.36 -18.83
N LYS A 516 4.03 -18.66 -18.38
CA LYS A 516 2.86 -18.78 -19.25
C LYS A 516 2.57 -17.46 -19.97
N TYR A 517 2.45 -16.37 -19.23
CA TYR A 517 2.06 -15.07 -19.79
C TYR A 517 3.20 -14.34 -20.51
N ALA A 518 4.46 -14.62 -20.18
CA ALA A 518 5.60 -14.16 -20.97
C ALA A 518 5.66 -14.83 -22.38
N LEU A 519 4.98 -15.96 -22.58
CA LEU A 519 4.94 -16.71 -23.84
C LEU A 519 3.64 -16.57 -24.62
N SER A 520 2.49 -16.46 -23.94
CA SER A 520 1.17 -16.46 -24.58
C SER A 520 0.16 -15.65 -23.78
N TRP A 521 -0.84 -15.11 -24.47
CA TRP A 521 -2.02 -14.48 -23.86
C TRP A 521 -3.29 -15.30 -24.12
N GLU A 522 -3.14 -16.60 -24.35
CA GLU A 522 -4.28 -17.50 -24.48
C GLU A 522 -5.18 -17.40 -23.24
N GLY A 523 -6.49 -17.28 -23.46
CA GLY A 523 -7.49 -17.06 -22.41
C GLY A 523 -7.63 -15.61 -21.94
N ILE A 524 -6.56 -14.80 -21.91
CA ILE A 524 -6.66 -13.39 -21.50
C ILE A 524 -7.02 -12.50 -22.70
N PRO A 525 -8.12 -11.73 -22.69
CA PRO A 525 -8.52 -10.90 -23.81
C PRO A 525 -7.54 -9.74 -24.07
N ARG A 526 -7.55 -9.21 -25.30
CA ARG A 526 -6.81 -7.98 -25.60
C ARG A 526 -7.42 -6.79 -24.83
N PRO A 527 -6.60 -5.84 -24.38
CA PRO A 527 -7.05 -4.62 -23.73
C PRO A 527 -7.98 -3.83 -24.66
N ASN A 528 -9.21 -3.58 -24.21
CA ASN A 528 -10.14 -2.69 -24.90
C ASN A 528 -10.43 -1.50 -23.99
N ALA A 529 -9.99 -0.30 -24.39
CA ALA A 529 -10.09 0.91 -23.58
C ALA A 529 -11.53 1.22 -23.13
N THR A 530 -12.52 0.97 -24.00
CA THR A 530 -13.95 1.18 -23.67
C THR A 530 -14.44 0.20 -22.62
N LEU A 531 -14.13 -1.09 -22.77
CA LEU A 531 -14.51 -2.12 -21.78
C LEU A 531 -13.79 -1.87 -20.44
N ARG A 532 -12.51 -1.50 -20.48
CA ARG A 532 -11.74 -1.15 -19.29
C ARG A 532 -12.33 0.01 -18.54
N LYS A 533 -12.73 1.07 -19.24
CA LYS A 533 -13.39 2.21 -18.61
C LYS A 533 -14.68 1.80 -17.91
N ARG A 534 -15.50 0.95 -18.53
CA ARG A 534 -16.73 0.43 -17.91
C ARG A 534 -16.44 -0.45 -16.69
N SER A 535 -15.48 -1.36 -16.79
CA SER A 535 -15.05 -2.19 -15.65
C SER A 535 -14.51 -1.33 -14.52
N ALA A 536 -13.68 -0.33 -14.82
CA ALA A 536 -13.17 0.64 -13.87
C ALA A 536 -14.28 1.42 -13.15
N GLU A 537 -15.27 1.91 -13.89
CA GLU A 537 -16.43 2.61 -13.33
C GLU A 537 -17.23 1.70 -12.39
N LYS A 538 -17.44 0.43 -12.77
CA LYS A 538 -18.10 -0.57 -11.91
C LYS A 538 -17.29 -0.85 -10.64
N SER A 539 -15.99 -1.11 -10.75
CA SER A 539 -15.13 -1.39 -9.59
C SER A 539 -15.07 -0.21 -8.62
N ARG A 540 -14.96 1.02 -9.12
CA ARG A 540 -14.99 2.22 -8.28
C ARG A 540 -16.35 2.44 -7.61
N PHE A 541 -17.45 2.06 -8.27
CA PHE A 541 -18.77 2.10 -7.66
C PHE A 541 -18.89 1.08 -6.53
N MET A 542 -18.43 -0.16 -6.74
CA MET A 542 -18.44 -1.21 -5.72
C MET A 542 -17.56 -0.85 -4.53
N SER A 543 -16.34 -0.33 -4.76
CA SER A 543 -15.43 0.13 -3.70
C SER A 543 -16.04 1.23 -2.82
N ARG A 544 -16.91 2.08 -3.37
CA ARG A 544 -17.63 3.10 -2.59
C ARG A 544 -18.78 2.53 -1.76
N LEU A 545 -19.31 1.38 -2.15
CA LEU A 545 -20.37 0.67 -1.45
C LEU A 545 -19.84 -0.27 -0.37
N ASP A 546 -18.59 -0.71 -0.49
CA ASP A 546 -17.92 -1.45 0.57
C ASP A 546 -17.73 -0.55 1.80
N HIS A 547 -18.66 -0.67 2.75
CA HIS A 547 -18.63 0.00 4.04
C HIS A 547 -17.76 -0.78 5.04
N GLY A 548 -16.56 -1.21 4.65
CA GLY A 548 -15.59 -1.88 5.54
C GLY A 548 -16.20 -3.05 6.33
N GLY A 549 -17.25 -3.65 5.78
CA GLY A 549 -18.07 -4.65 6.43
C GLY A 549 -17.40 -5.99 6.22
N HIS A 550 -16.74 -6.47 7.26
CA HIS A 550 -16.24 -7.84 7.32
C HIS A 550 -17.43 -8.79 7.18
N GLU A 551 -17.73 -9.23 5.96
CA GLU A 551 -18.61 -10.37 5.77
C GLU A 551 -17.80 -11.63 6.09
N HIS A 552 -18.28 -12.31 7.12
CA HIS A 552 -17.71 -13.53 7.66
C HIS A 552 -17.64 -14.62 6.58
N HIS A 553 -16.49 -15.29 6.49
CA HIS A 553 -16.40 -16.61 5.89
C HIS A 553 -17.33 -17.55 6.67
N GLY A 554 -18.49 -17.79 6.10
CA GLY A 554 -19.50 -18.71 6.60
C GLY A 554 -20.48 -18.96 5.48
N GLN A 555 -20.11 -19.79 4.50
CA GLN A 555 -21.12 -20.31 3.58
C GLN A 555 -22.15 -21.13 4.36
N PRO A 556 -23.43 -21.09 3.97
CA PRO A 556 -24.46 -21.92 4.58
C PRO A 556 -24.29 -23.37 4.14
N CYS A 557 -24.18 -24.26 5.12
CA CYS A 557 -24.24 -25.70 4.90
C CYS A 557 -25.52 -26.10 4.16
N GLY A 558 -25.38 -26.88 3.09
CA GLY A 558 -26.39 -27.85 2.66
C GLY A 558 -27.12 -27.56 1.34
N ALA A 559 -26.65 -28.18 0.26
CA ALA A 559 -27.53 -28.75 -0.76
C ALA A 559 -26.79 -29.89 -1.48
N GLY A 560 -26.90 -31.10 -0.92
CA GLY A 560 -26.51 -32.32 -1.62
C GLY A 560 -27.30 -32.45 -2.93
N LYS A 561 -26.59 -32.57 -4.04
CA LYS A 561 -27.18 -33.08 -5.28
C LYS A 561 -27.00 -34.59 -5.31
N ASN A 562 -28.13 -35.28 -5.16
CA ASN A 562 -28.32 -36.66 -5.54
C ASN A 562 -27.73 -36.92 -6.93
N LEU A 563 -26.85 -37.90 -7.04
CA LEU A 563 -26.70 -38.69 -8.26
C LEU A 563 -26.72 -40.16 -7.84
N ALA A 564 -27.60 -40.89 -8.52
CA ALA A 564 -27.90 -42.31 -8.35
C ALA A 564 -26.69 -43.21 -8.63
#